data_AF-A0A6U1XQX2-F1
#
_entry.id   AF-A0A6U1XQX2-F1
#
_cell.length_a   1.000
_cell.length_b   1.000
_cell.length_c   1.000
_cell.angle_alpha   90.00
_cell.angle_beta   90.00
_cell.angle_gamma   90.00
#
_symmetry.space_group_name_H-M   'P 1'
#
loop_
_entity.id
_entity.type
_entity.pdbx_description
1 polymer ?
#
loop_
_entity_poly.entity_id
_entity_poly.type
_entity_poly.pdbx_seq_one_letter_code
_entity_poly.pdbx_strand_id
1 'polypeptide(L)'
;MYEDDRQKWIFDPKGGWVMYYEGVSKEDGKHRVMAAESKDGRTWTKAGVVLDIGAEDEWDHFGVGSPHILRMDDGTSRMYYTGQGKDGSTAIGVARCMGSGADAVFERERAQFSL
;
A
#
# COMPACT_ATOMS: atom_id res chain seq x y z
N MET A 1 2.32 -24.90 30.34
CA MET A 1 3.26 -25.22 29.27
C MET A 1 2.81 -24.37 28.10
N TYR A 2 3.52 -23.30 27.81
CA TYR A 2 3.13 -22.37 26.74
C TYR A 2 3.59 -22.96 25.41
N GLU A 3 2.66 -23.24 24.51
CA GLU A 3 2.96 -23.58 23.13
C GLU A 3 3.22 -22.27 22.39
N ASP A 4 4.49 -22.05 22.08
CA ASP A 4 5.00 -20.93 21.29
C ASP A 4 4.67 -21.17 19.82
N ASP A 5 3.42 -20.94 19.45
CA ASP A 5 2.95 -20.96 18.06
C ASP A 5 3.21 -19.61 17.37
N ARG A 6 4.40 -19.03 17.59
CA ARG A 6 4.92 -17.97 16.72
C ARG A 6 5.10 -18.58 15.33
N GLN A 7 4.03 -18.48 14.56
CA GLN A 7 3.94 -18.65 13.12
C GLN A 7 5.25 -18.19 12.52
N LYS A 8 6.10 -19.17 12.17
CA LYS A 8 7.38 -18.90 11.51
C LYS A 8 7.03 -18.16 10.23
N TRP A 9 7.42 -16.89 10.15
CA TRP A 9 7.47 -16.15 8.90
C TRP A 9 8.51 -16.84 8.02
N ILE A 10 8.09 -17.91 7.33
CA ILE A 10 8.92 -18.56 6.32
C ILE A 10 8.97 -17.56 5.16
N PHE A 11 10.02 -16.74 5.16
CA PHE A 11 10.46 -16.07 3.94
C PHE A 11 10.80 -17.17 2.93
N ASP A 12 10.01 -17.30 1.87
CA ASP A 12 10.38 -18.08 0.69
C ASP A 12 11.46 -17.29 -0.08
N PRO A 13 12.73 -17.71 -0.06
CA PRO A 13 13.80 -17.01 -0.78
C PRO A 13 13.75 -17.25 -2.30
N LYS A 14 12.80 -18.03 -2.82
CA LYS A 14 12.57 -18.19 -4.26
C LYS A 14 11.55 -17.18 -4.81
N GLY A 15 10.85 -16.46 -3.94
CA GLY A 15 10.00 -15.34 -4.31
C GLY A 15 10.80 -14.05 -4.43
N GLY A 16 10.53 -13.24 -5.45
CA GLY A 16 11.06 -11.87 -5.53
C GLY A 16 10.53 -10.99 -4.39
N TRP A 17 11.07 -9.79 -4.30
CA TRP A 17 10.66 -8.74 -3.39
C TRP A 17 9.76 -7.74 -4.10
N VAL A 18 8.76 -7.23 -3.39
CA VAL A 18 7.96 -6.08 -3.79
C VAL A 18 8.17 -4.96 -2.77
N MET A 19 8.45 -3.76 -3.26
CA MET A 19 8.52 -2.54 -2.48
C MET A 19 7.34 -1.66 -2.85
N TYR A 20 6.60 -1.20 -1.85
CA TYR A 20 5.62 -0.12 -2.00
C TYR A 20 6.23 1.15 -1.45
N TYR A 21 6.26 2.21 -2.24
CA TYR A 21 6.97 3.43 -1.92
C TYR A 21 6.23 4.67 -2.39
N GLU A 22 6.56 5.80 -1.78
CA GLU A 22 5.97 7.09 -2.12
C GLU A 22 6.70 7.75 -3.29
N GLY A 23 5.95 8.24 -4.27
CA GLY A 23 6.45 9.03 -5.38
C GLY A 23 5.72 10.36 -5.49
N VAL A 24 6.44 11.42 -5.85
CA VAL A 24 5.88 12.74 -6.13
C VAL A 24 5.79 12.93 -7.63
N SER A 25 4.58 13.18 -8.15
CA SER A 25 4.41 13.44 -9.58
C SER A 25 4.95 14.82 -9.94
N LYS A 26 5.63 14.91 -11.08
CA LYS A 26 6.12 16.18 -11.62
C LYS A 26 5.03 17.02 -12.28
N GLU A 27 3.89 16.40 -12.60
CA GLU A 27 2.79 17.05 -13.33
C GLU A 27 1.91 17.89 -12.38
N ASP A 28 1.62 17.35 -11.20
CA ASP A 28 0.72 17.98 -10.22
C ASP A 28 1.35 18.20 -8.83
N GLY A 29 2.59 17.72 -8.60
CA GLY A 29 3.28 17.84 -7.31
C GLY A 29 2.69 16.95 -6.20
N LYS A 30 1.73 16.07 -6.52
CA LYS A 30 1.03 15.26 -5.52
C LYS A 30 1.69 13.91 -5.31
N HIS A 31 1.58 13.44 -4.07
CA HIS A 31 2.12 12.17 -3.62
C HIS A 31 1.21 11.01 -4.03
N ARG A 32 1.81 9.91 -4.49
CA ARG A 32 1.16 8.64 -4.87
C ARG A 32 1.93 7.47 -4.29
N VAL A 33 1.27 6.32 -4.14
CA VAL A 33 1.97 5.08 -3.82
C VAL A 33 2.28 4.31 -5.10
N MET A 34 3.53 3.91 -5.24
CA MET A 34 4.07 3.15 -6.35
C MET A 34 4.58 1.79 -5.90
N ALA A 35 4.76 0.86 -6.83
CA ALA A 35 5.42 -0.43 -6.59
C ALA A 35 6.70 -0.59 -7.41
N ALA A 36 7.62 -1.39 -6.89
CA ALA A 36 8.79 -1.90 -7.60
C ALA A 36 9.08 -3.35 -7.20
N GLU A 37 9.67 -4.10 -8.12
CA GLU A 37 10.05 -5.50 -7.91
C GLU A 37 11.55 -5.68 -7.92
N SER A 38 12.03 -6.69 -7.19
CA SER A 38 13.44 -7.08 -7.18
C SER A 38 13.60 -8.58 -7.02
N LYS A 39 14.61 -9.16 -7.65
CA LYS A 39 14.98 -10.57 -7.41
C LYS A 39 15.97 -10.74 -6.25
N ASP A 40 16.72 -9.69 -5.92
CA ASP A 40 17.86 -9.74 -4.99
C ASP A 40 17.72 -8.74 -3.81
N GLY A 41 16.64 -7.94 -3.79
CA GLY A 41 16.41 -6.88 -2.82
C GLY A 41 17.32 -5.65 -2.99
N ARG A 42 18.16 -5.61 -4.03
CA ARG A 42 19.16 -4.56 -4.26
C ARG A 42 18.89 -3.80 -5.55
N THR A 43 18.56 -4.53 -6.61
CA THR A 43 18.23 -3.99 -7.93
C THR A 43 16.73 -4.02 -8.11
N TRP A 44 16.13 -2.85 -8.35
CA TRP A 44 14.68 -2.68 -8.37
C TRP A 44 14.20 -2.19 -9.74
N THR A 45 13.13 -2.80 -10.24
CA THR A 45 12.41 -2.38 -11.45
C THR A 45 11.07 -1.79 -11.05
N LYS A 46 10.79 -0.55 -11.44
CA LYS A 46 9.51 0.11 -11.14
C LYS A 46 8.37 -0.59 -11.88
N ALA A 47 7.27 -0.84 -11.17
CA ALA A 47 6.05 -1.42 -11.71
C ALA A 47 5.00 -0.36 -12.07
N GLY A 48 4.93 0.75 -11.32
CA GLY A 48 4.00 1.85 -11.60
C GLY A 48 3.29 2.36 -10.35
N VAL A 49 2.23 3.15 -10.54
CA VAL A 49 1.34 3.62 -9.47
C VAL A 49 0.40 2.47 -9.08
N VAL A 50 0.29 2.20 -7.78
CA VAL A 50 -0.61 1.17 -7.23
C VAL A 50 -1.73 1.74 -6.36
N LEU A 51 -1.56 2.98 -5.87
CA LEU A 51 -2.63 3.79 -5.29
C LEU A 51 -2.44 5.23 -5.79
N ASP A 52 -3.37 5.67 -6.62
CA ASP A 52 -3.45 7.06 -7.07
C ASP A 52 -4.16 7.94 -6.03
N ILE A 53 -4.07 9.26 -6.19
CA ILE A 53 -4.89 10.22 -5.43
C ILE A 53 -6.38 9.94 -5.65
N GLY A 54 -7.21 10.39 -4.72
CA GLY A 54 -8.65 10.27 -4.87
C GLY A 54 -9.19 11.13 -6.01
N ALA A 55 -10.44 10.90 -6.40
CA ALA A 55 -11.17 11.83 -7.27
C ALA A 55 -11.26 13.22 -6.61
N GLU A 56 -11.61 14.26 -7.39
CA GLU A 56 -11.57 15.66 -6.92
C GLU A 56 -12.39 15.93 -5.64
N ASP A 57 -13.47 15.17 -5.44
CA ASP A 57 -14.36 15.24 -4.28
C ASP A 57 -13.99 14.27 -3.15
N GLU A 58 -12.96 13.43 -3.32
CA GLU A 58 -12.48 12.52 -2.29
C GLU A 58 -11.50 13.21 -1.34
N TRP A 59 -11.52 12.77 -0.07
CA TRP A 59 -10.79 13.41 1.02
C TRP A 59 -9.26 13.35 0.88
N ASP A 60 -8.73 12.39 0.12
CA ASP A 60 -7.29 12.16 -0.10
C ASP A 60 -6.80 12.61 -1.48
N HIS A 61 -7.57 13.48 -2.16
CA HIS A 61 -7.24 14.02 -3.48
C HIS A 61 -5.92 14.81 -3.54
N PHE A 62 -5.41 15.32 -2.42
CA PHE A 62 -4.20 16.16 -2.40
C PHE A 62 -2.92 15.36 -2.20
N GLY A 63 -3.03 14.07 -1.88
CA GLY A 63 -1.88 13.18 -1.83
C GLY A 63 -2.19 11.92 -1.05
N VAL A 64 -1.52 10.84 -1.43
CA VAL A 64 -1.48 9.57 -0.69
C VAL A 64 -0.03 9.14 -0.51
N GLY A 65 0.32 8.60 0.65
CA GLY A 65 1.69 8.28 0.99
C GLY A 65 1.84 7.38 2.20
N SER A 66 3.10 7.18 2.63
CA SER A 66 3.46 6.35 3.80
C SER A 66 2.76 4.99 3.85
N PRO A 67 2.86 4.14 2.80
CA PRO A 67 2.13 2.89 2.72
C PRO A 67 2.60 1.87 3.76
N HIS A 68 1.65 1.19 4.40
CA HIS A 68 1.91 0.07 5.30
C HIS A 68 1.06 -1.15 4.91
N ILE A 69 1.72 -2.23 4.50
CA ILE A 69 1.04 -3.44 4.04
C ILE A 69 0.82 -4.41 5.20
N LEU A 70 -0.45 -4.78 5.41
CA LEU A 70 -0.87 -5.84 6.30
C LEU A 70 -1.32 -7.05 5.46
N ARG A 71 -0.69 -8.20 5.67
CA ARG A 71 -1.18 -9.48 5.13
C ARG A 71 -2.29 -10.02 6.03
N MET A 72 -3.38 -10.46 5.41
CA MET A 72 -4.55 -10.97 6.10
C MET A 72 -4.52 -12.51 6.13
N ASP A 73 -5.26 -13.11 7.07
CA ASP A 73 -5.31 -14.57 7.24
C ASP A 73 -5.95 -15.30 6.04
N ASP A 74 -6.79 -14.62 5.27
CA ASP A 74 -7.43 -15.12 4.05
C ASP A 74 -6.51 -15.07 2.81
N GLY A 75 -5.25 -14.67 2.99
CA GLY A 75 -4.26 -14.53 1.92
C GLY A 75 -4.35 -13.22 1.14
N THR A 76 -5.32 -12.34 1.45
CA THR A 76 -5.37 -10.99 0.89
C THR A 76 -4.39 -10.06 1.59
N SER A 77 -4.24 -8.84 1.08
CA SER A 77 -3.44 -7.80 1.73
C SER A 77 -4.21 -6.49 1.77
N ARG A 78 -3.96 -5.69 2.80
CA ARG A 78 -4.47 -4.33 2.96
C ARG A 78 -3.31 -3.35 3.03
N MET A 79 -3.48 -2.17 2.46
CA MET A 79 -2.61 -1.03 2.64
C MET A 79 -3.30 -0.04 3.56
N TYR A 80 -2.66 0.29 4.68
CA TYR A 80 -2.95 1.50 5.41
C TYR A 80 -2.06 2.61 4.85
N TYR A 81 -2.62 3.78 4.61
CA TYR A 81 -1.91 4.88 3.98
C TYR A 81 -2.30 6.21 4.60
N THR A 82 -1.40 7.18 4.54
CA THR A 82 -1.71 8.58 4.87
C THR A 82 -2.35 9.22 3.65
N GLY A 83 -3.55 9.77 3.79
CA GLY A 83 -4.17 10.64 2.80
C GLY A 83 -4.11 12.11 3.24
N GLN A 84 -4.08 13.02 2.27
CA GLN A 84 -4.01 14.47 2.49
C GLN A 84 -5.27 15.16 1.98
N GLY A 85 -5.90 15.93 2.87
CA GLY A 85 -7.03 16.81 2.57
C GLY A 85 -6.59 18.15 1.96
N LYS A 86 -7.58 18.88 1.43
CA LYS A 86 -7.38 20.19 0.76
C LYS A 86 -6.69 21.25 1.61
N ASP A 87 -6.90 21.21 2.92
CA ASP A 87 -6.32 22.12 3.90
C ASP A 87 -4.96 21.66 4.44
N GLY A 88 -4.41 20.57 3.89
CA GLY A 88 -3.17 19.96 4.36
C GLY A 88 -3.35 19.04 5.58
N SER A 89 -4.57 18.87 6.09
CA SER A 89 -4.86 17.86 7.11
C SER A 89 -4.54 16.45 6.60
N THR A 90 -4.23 15.54 7.51
CA THR A 90 -3.94 14.14 7.17
C THR A 90 -4.80 13.19 8.00
N ALA A 91 -5.17 12.08 7.38
CA ALA A 91 -5.86 10.98 8.04
C ALA A 91 -5.37 9.64 7.47
N ILE A 92 -5.71 8.55 8.16
CA ILE A 92 -5.37 7.19 7.71
C ILE A 92 -6.52 6.62 6.90
N GLY A 93 -6.21 6.23 5.67
CA GLY A 93 -7.07 5.44 4.81
C GLY A 93 -6.69 3.96 4.85
N VAL A 94 -7.59 3.12 4.36
CA VAL A 94 -7.33 1.70 4.10
C VAL A 94 -7.69 1.40 2.66
N ALA A 95 -6.88 0.58 1.99
CA ALA A 95 -7.14 0.08 0.66
C ALA A 95 -6.88 -1.42 0.60
N ARG A 96 -7.74 -2.15 -0.09
CA ARG A 96 -7.61 -3.59 -0.30
C ARG A 96 -6.77 -3.86 -1.54
N CYS A 97 -5.81 -4.77 -1.43
CA CYS A 97 -5.03 -5.25 -2.55
C CYS A 97 -5.90 -6.13 -3.46
N MET A 98 -5.90 -5.81 -4.74
CA MET A 98 -6.41 -6.60 -5.84
C MET A 98 -5.22 -7.20 -6.58
N GLY A 99 -5.22 -8.51 -6.79
CA GLY A 99 -4.08 -9.20 -7.41
C GLY A 99 -2.90 -9.44 -6.45
N SER A 100 -1.72 -9.73 -7.01
CA SER A 100 -0.49 -10.06 -6.27
C SER A 100 0.75 -9.62 -7.04
N GLY A 101 1.85 -9.31 -6.36
CA GLY A 101 3.11 -8.93 -7.03
C GLY A 101 3.08 -7.53 -7.64
N ALA A 102 3.73 -7.33 -8.79
CA ALA A 102 3.68 -6.08 -9.57
C ALA A 102 2.28 -5.74 -10.09
N ASP A 103 1.41 -6.73 -10.27
CA ASP A 103 0.03 -6.51 -10.74
C ASP A 103 -0.90 -6.08 -9.59
N ALA A 104 -0.36 -5.88 -8.39
CA ALA A 104 -1.13 -5.40 -7.25
C ALA A 104 -1.68 -3.99 -7.50
N VAL A 105 -3.00 -3.86 -7.46
CA VAL A 105 -3.71 -2.58 -7.46
C VAL A 105 -4.41 -2.42 -6.12
N PHE A 106 -4.37 -1.24 -5.51
CA PHE A 106 -5.03 -0.98 -4.24
C PHE A 106 -6.30 -0.15 -4.44
N GLU A 107 -7.43 -0.70 -4.00
CA GLU A 107 -8.73 -0.03 -4.05
C GLU A 107 -9.13 0.46 -2.66
N ARG A 108 -9.53 1.72 -2.55
CA ARG A 108 -9.99 2.35 -1.29
C ARG A 108 -11.10 1.49 -0.66
N GLU A 109 -10.91 1.10 0.59
CA GLU A 109 -11.92 0.41 1.40
C GLU A 109 -12.52 1.43 2.38
N ARG A 110 -13.85 1.57 2.40
CA ARG A 110 -14.51 2.39 3.41
C ARG A 110 -14.64 1.59 4.69
N ALA A 111 -13.90 1.99 5.72
CA ALA A 111 -14.12 1.46 7.06
C ALA A 111 -15.55 1.78 7.51
N GLN A 112 -16.27 0.76 7.97
CA GLN A 112 -17.57 0.92 8.60
C GLN A 112 -17.38 0.79 10.11
N PHE A 113 -17.83 1.81 10.85
CA PHE A 113 -17.85 1.80 12.30
C PHE A 113 -19.30 1.62 12.76
N SER A 114 -19.54 0.69 13.68
CA SER A 114 -20.80 0.63 14.42
C SER A 114 -20.65 1.42 15.72
N LEU A 115 -21.73 2.09 16.12
CA LEU A 115 -21.86 2.78 17.41
C LEU A 115 -22.42 1.84 18.48
#